data_AF-A0A835H5N9-F1
#
_entry.id   AF-A0A835H5N9-F1
#
_cell.length_a   1.000
_cell.length_b   1.000
_cell.length_c   1.000
_cell.angle_alpha   90.00
_cell.angle_beta   90.00
_cell.angle_gamma   90.00
#
_symmetry.space_group_name_H-M   'P 1'
#
loop_
_entity.id
_entity.type
_entity.pdbx_description
1 polymer ?
#
loop_
_entity_poly.entity_id
_entity_poly.type
_entity_poly.pdbx_seq_one_letter_code
_entity_poly.pdbx_strand_id
1 'polypeptide(L)'
;MNDVKNPIIIDQNYCDQDNPCKEQKSAVQISNVLFKNIKGTSASEVAIKLDSSKTRPCQGIKMQAINLVGENGHQAFMIAWKKAMRISNVFYKNIKGTSASEVAVNFDCSRTHPCKGIIMQDIQFVGEEGNSVEASCKNVELTKIGKNLPSCSRVN
;
A
#
# COMPACT_ATOMS: atom_id res chain seq x y z
N MET A 1 6.80 1.09 17.31
CA MET A 1 5.64 2.01 17.38
C MET A 1 4.43 1.18 17.75
N ASN A 2 3.54 1.72 18.58
CA ASN A 2 2.40 0.98 19.12
C ASN A 2 1.13 1.80 18.89
N ASP A 3 0.03 1.12 18.58
CA ASP A 3 -1.32 1.68 18.40
C ASP A 3 -1.37 2.88 17.42
N VAL A 4 -0.61 2.80 16.32
CA VAL A 4 -0.58 3.87 15.31
C VAL A 4 -1.66 3.60 14.27
N LYS A 5 -2.53 4.57 13.97
CA LYS A 5 -3.59 4.40 12.96
C LYS A 5 -3.04 3.90 11.62
N ASN A 6 -2.11 4.61 11.01
CA ASN A 6 -1.52 4.24 9.73
C ASN A 6 -0.01 4.46 9.81
N PRO A 7 0.77 3.42 10.14
CA PRO A 7 2.22 3.53 10.29
C PRO A 7 2.97 4.17 9.11
N ILE A 8 2.48 4.01 7.88
CA ILE A 8 3.06 4.64 6.69
C ILE A 8 1.93 5.26 5.86
N ILE A 9 1.99 6.58 5.66
CA ILE A 9 1.10 7.30 4.76
C ILE A 9 1.91 8.15 3.79
N ILE A 10 1.55 8.07 2.51
CA ILE A 10 1.74 9.16 1.56
C ILE A 10 0.34 9.63 1.17
N ASP A 11 0.07 10.91 1.36
CA ASP A 11 -1.17 11.56 0.93
C ASP A 11 -0.84 12.84 0.17
N GLN A 12 -1.11 12.86 -1.14
CA GLN A 12 -0.92 14.03 -2.00
C GLN A 12 -2.22 14.77 -2.30
N ASN A 13 -3.29 14.53 -1.54
CA ASN A 13 -4.58 15.24 -1.69
C ASN A 13 -4.63 16.52 -0.83
N TYR A 14 -3.64 17.40 -0.98
CA TYR A 14 -3.62 18.65 -0.24
C TYR A 14 -4.81 19.56 -0.62
N CYS A 15 -5.50 20.07 0.38
CA CYS A 15 -6.64 20.94 0.22
C CYS A 15 -6.78 21.90 1.40
N ASP A 16 -6.75 23.19 1.11
CA ASP A 16 -6.81 24.30 2.07
C ASP A 16 -8.08 25.15 1.89
N GLN A 17 -9.08 24.66 1.14
CA GLN A 17 -10.31 25.39 0.83
C GLN A 17 -11.55 24.77 1.47
N ASP A 18 -12.44 25.63 1.96
CA ASP A 18 -13.77 25.27 2.48
C ASP A 18 -14.75 24.96 1.32
N ASN A 19 -14.61 23.77 0.74
CA ASN A 19 -15.51 23.03 -0.15
C ASN A 19 -16.21 23.72 -1.36
N PRO A 20 -16.29 23.02 -2.53
CA PRO A 20 -15.80 21.66 -2.77
C PRO A 20 -14.29 21.66 -3.01
N CYS A 21 -13.61 20.77 -2.29
CA CYS A 21 -12.19 20.52 -2.45
C CYS A 21 -11.89 19.94 -3.84
N LYS A 22 -11.38 20.78 -4.75
CA LYS A 22 -10.91 20.34 -6.06
C LYS A 22 -9.42 20.03 -5.96
N GLU A 23 -9.00 18.89 -6.51
CA GLU A 23 -7.58 18.54 -6.63
C GLU A 23 -6.79 19.71 -7.21
N GLN A 24 -5.82 20.22 -6.46
CA GLN A 24 -5.02 21.35 -6.87
C GLN A 24 -3.90 20.91 -7.84
N LYS A 25 -3.70 21.66 -8.92
CA LYS A 25 -2.64 21.43 -9.91
C LYS A 25 -1.21 21.66 -9.34
N SER A 26 -1.12 22.29 -8.17
CA SER A 26 0.11 22.61 -7.44
C SER A 26 0.69 21.43 -6.66
N ALA A 27 0.11 20.21 -6.76
CA ALA A 27 0.58 19.05 -6.01
C ALA A 27 2.10 18.87 -6.13
N VAL A 28 2.81 18.81 -5.01
CA VAL A 28 4.26 18.55 -4.98
C VAL A 28 4.50 17.10 -5.40
N GLN A 29 5.38 16.87 -6.37
CA GLN A 29 5.71 15.51 -6.78
C GLN A 29 6.56 14.81 -5.71
N ILE A 30 6.06 13.70 -5.19
CA ILE A 30 6.81 12.83 -4.30
C ILE A 30 7.56 11.79 -5.13
N SER A 31 8.88 11.71 -4.98
CA SER A 31 9.66 10.69 -5.64
C SER A 31 10.87 10.23 -4.82
N ASN A 32 11.38 9.04 -5.12
CA ASN A 32 12.59 8.47 -4.52
C ASN A 32 12.54 8.36 -2.99
N VAL A 33 11.38 7.97 -2.45
CA VAL A 33 11.18 7.80 -1.00
C VAL A 33 11.59 6.39 -0.57
N LEU A 34 12.32 6.29 0.55
CA LEU A 34 12.68 5.01 1.17
C LEU A 34 12.09 4.93 2.58
N PHE A 35 11.21 3.95 2.80
CA PHE A 35 10.81 3.49 4.13
C PHE A 35 11.60 2.23 4.47
N LYS A 36 12.29 2.23 5.62
CA LYS A 36 13.15 1.11 6.00
C LYS A 36 13.11 0.83 7.50
N ASN A 37 13.16 -0.45 7.86
CA ASN A 37 13.30 -0.93 9.25
C ASN A 37 12.14 -0.47 10.17
N ILE A 38 10.92 -0.47 9.65
CA ILE A 38 9.74 -0.03 10.37
C ILE A 38 9.11 -1.23 11.07
N LYS A 39 8.89 -1.13 12.38
CA LYS A 39 8.27 -2.19 13.20
C LYS A 39 7.23 -1.63 14.16
N GLY A 40 6.05 -2.25 14.22
CA GLY A 40 5.02 -1.86 15.17
C GLY A 40 3.63 -2.38 14.87
N THR A 41 2.62 -1.74 15.47
CA THR A 41 1.21 -2.13 15.33
C THR A 41 0.38 -1.06 14.61
N SER A 42 -0.66 -1.53 13.91
CA SER A 42 -1.65 -0.70 13.23
C SER A 42 -2.97 -0.76 13.98
N ALA A 43 -3.49 0.41 14.35
CA ALA A 43 -4.80 0.59 14.98
C ALA A 43 -5.94 0.78 13.97
N SER A 44 -5.64 0.84 12.67
CA SER A 44 -6.64 1.02 11.62
C SER A 44 -6.64 -0.11 10.61
N GLU A 45 -7.72 -0.12 9.82
CA GLU A 45 -7.90 -1.01 8.68
C GLU A 45 -6.87 -0.84 7.57
N VAL A 46 -6.06 0.22 7.54
CA VAL A 46 -5.04 0.38 6.49
C VAL A 46 -3.70 0.73 7.14
N ALA A 47 -2.77 -0.21 7.19
CA ALA A 47 -1.47 0.09 7.83
C ALA A 47 -0.57 0.96 6.94
N ILE A 48 -0.54 0.65 5.64
CA ILE A 48 0.26 1.38 4.63
C ILE A 48 -0.69 1.93 3.57
N LYS A 49 -0.87 3.25 3.56
CA LYS A 49 -1.72 3.97 2.58
C LYS A 49 -0.85 4.80 1.64
N LEU A 50 -0.92 4.50 0.34
CA LEU A 50 -0.32 5.35 -0.70
C LEU A 50 -1.43 6.00 -1.54
N ASP A 51 -1.62 7.30 -1.31
CA ASP A 51 -2.61 8.15 -1.96
C ASP A 51 -1.86 9.28 -2.68
N SER A 52 -1.76 9.17 -4.00
CA SER A 52 -0.89 10.01 -4.82
C SER A 52 -1.67 11.20 -5.44
N SER A 53 -1.07 11.98 -6.34
CA SER A 53 -1.76 12.99 -7.15
C SER A 53 -1.94 12.52 -8.59
N LYS A 54 -3.11 12.79 -9.19
CA LYS A 54 -3.39 12.43 -10.58
C LYS A 54 -2.44 13.13 -11.55
N THR A 55 -2.12 14.38 -11.25
CA THR A 55 -1.30 15.25 -12.09
C THR A 55 0.19 15.10 -11.79
N ARG A 56 0.54 14.78 -10.53
CA ARG A 56 1.94 14.59 -10.09
C ARG A 56 2.12 13.27 -9.33
N PRO A 57 2.09 12.13 -10.03
CA PRO A 57 2.12 10.84 -9.38
C PRO A 57 3.42 10.54 -8.65
N CYS A 58 3.31 9.71 -7.62
CA CYS A 58 4.41 9.13 -6.87
C CYS A 58 5.24 8.21 -7.76
N GLN A 59 6.57 8.33 -7.65
CA GLN A 59 7.50 7.50 -8.40
C GLN A 59 8.68 7.06 -7.53
N GLY A 60 9.13 5.81 -7.67
CA GLY A 60 10.37 5.37 -7.01
C GLY A 60 10.21 5.19 -5.49
N ILE A 61 9.06 4.68 -5.04
CA ILE A 61 8.82 4.40 -3.61
C ILE A 61 9.42 3.05 -3.25
N LYS A 62 10.26 2.99 -2.22
CA LYS A 62 10.90 1.76 -1.75
C LYS A 62 10.51 1.49 -0.31
N MET A 63 10.10 0.26 -0.03
CA MET A 63 9.75 -0.22 1.30
C MET A 63 10.55 -1.48 1.62
N GLN A 64 11.33 -1.44 2.71
CA GLN A 64 12.27 -2.51 3.04
C GLN A 64 12.24 -2.86 4.52
N ALA A 65 12.14 -4.16 4.85
CA ALA A 65 12.15 -4.64 6.23
C ALA A 65 11.05 -3.96 7.08
N ILE A 66 9.80 -4.14 6.64
CA ILE A 66 8.62 -3.58 7.27
C ILE A 66 7.87 -4.70 7.99
N ASN A 67 7.71 -4.61 9.31
CA ASN A 67 6.99 -5.60 10.10
C ASN A 67 5.86 -4.92 10.87
N LEU A 68 4.63 -5.10 10.41
CA LEU A 68 3.45 -4.46 11.00
C LEU A 68 2.45 -5.53 11.46
N VAL A 69 1.80 -5.33 12.58
CA VAL A 69 0.81 -6.27 13.14
C VAL A 69 -0.49 -5.50 13.36
N GLY A 70 -1.62 -6.05 12.92
CA GLY A 70 -2.93 -5.49 13.25
C GLY A 70 -3.22 -5.62 14.75
N GLU A 71 -3.82 -4.58 15.35
CA GLU A 71 -4.17 -4.56 16.77
C GLU A 71 -5.70 -4.53 16.95
N ASN A 72 -6.20 -5.33 17.91
CA ASN A 72 -7.58 -5.32 18.41
C ASN A 72 -8.69 -5.59 17.35
N GLY A 73 -8.55 -6.61 16.49
CA GLY A 73 -9.65 -7.06 15.61
C GLY A 73 -10.06 -6.04 14.53
N HIS A 74 -9.29 -4.97 14.33
CA HIS A 74 -9.52 -4.01 13.25
C HIS A 74 -9.05 -4.62 11.92
N GLN A 75 -9.93 -4.66 10.92
CA GLN A 75 -9.71 -5.26 9.59
C GLN A 75 -8.55 -4.63 8.81
N ALA A 76 -7.31 -4.91 9.19
CA ALA A 76 -6.11 -4.24 8.67
C ALA A 76 -5.64 -4.80 7.33
N PHE A 77 -6.03 -4.19 6.20
CA PHE A 77 -5.29 -4.23 4.95
C PHE A 77 -3.88 -3.66 5.17
N MET A 78 -2.85 -4.47 4.94
CA MET A 78 -1.47 -4.09 5.27
C MET A 78 -0.84 -3.19 4.23
N ILE A 79 -1.21 -3.37 2.97
CA ILE A 79 -0.82 -2.50 1.85
C ILE A 79 -2.08 -2.17 1.06
N ALA A 80 -2.46 -0.90 0.98
CA ALA A 80 -3.67 -0.49 0.25
C ALA A 80 -3.45 0.72 -0.66
N TRP A 81 -3.95 0.60 -1.88
CA TRP A 81 -3.95 1.64 -2.91
C TRP A 81 -5.38 1.86 -3.38
N LYS A 82 -5.83 3.12 -3.43
CA LYS A 82 -7.18 3.45 -3.89
C LYS A 82 -7.13 4.11 -5.27
N LYS A 83 -8.10 3.70 -6.09
CA LYS A 83 -8.29 4.06 -7.50
C LYS A 83 -8.27 5.57 -7.73
N ALA A 84 -7.28 6.04 -8.51
CA ALA A 84 -7.40 7.10 -9.54
C ALA A 84 -6.05 7.54 -10.17
N MET A 85 -4.98 6.72 -10.15
CA MET A 85 -3.61 7.27 -10.11
C MET A 85 -2.58 6.48 -10.93
N ARG A 86 -1.58 7.15 -11.51
CA ARG A 86 -0.43 6.52 -12.20
C ARG A 86 0.76 6.34 -11.25
N ILE A 87 0.73 5.41 -10.31
CA ILE A 87 1.94 5.14 -9.51
C ILE A 87 2.85 4.17 -10.28
N SER A 88 4.17 4.40 -10.22
CA SER A 88 5.15 3.54 -10.87
C SER A 88 6.44 3.37 -10.08
N ASN A 89 7.15 2.28 -10.37
CA ASN A 89 8.47 1.98 -9.79
C ASN A 89 8.40 1.88 -8.26
N VAL A 90 7.55 0.97 -7.76
CA VAL A 90 7.43 0.72 -6.32
C VAL A 90 8.05 -0.62 -5.99
N PHE A 91 8.95 -0.63 -5.00
CA PHE A 91 9.68 -1.82 -4.58
C PHE A 91 9.35 -2.16 -3.14
N TYR A 92 8.70 -3.29 -2.91
CA TYR A 92 8.43 -3.86 -1.60
C TYR A 92 9.39 -5.03 -1.36
N LYS A 93 10.13 -5.02 -0.26
CA LYS A 93 11.06 -6.10 0.11
C LYS A 93 11.03 -6.44 1.58
N ASN A 94 11.00 -7.74 1.89
CA ASN A 94 11.06 -8.26 3.25
C ASN A 94 9.99 -7.63 4.14
N ILE A 95 8.74 -7.72 3.70
CA ILE A 95 7.60 -7.19 4.45
C ILE A 95 6.87 -8.34 5.10
N LYS A 96 6.61 -8.24 6.40
CA LYS A 96 5.88 -9.24 7.15
C LYS A 96 4.79 -8.62 8.01
N GLY A 97 3.79 -9.40 8.37
CA GLY A 97 2.79 -8.91 9.30
C GLY A 97 1.58 -9.80 9.49
N THR A 98 0.63 -9.28 10.26
CA THR A 98 -0.71 -9.88 10.41
C THR A 98 -1.78 -8.91 9.90
N SER A 99 -2.85 -9.46 9.34
CA SER A 99 -4.02 -8.72 8.86
C SER A 99 -5.24 -9.28 9.57
N ALA A 100 -6.10 -8.42 10.14
CA ALA A 100 -7.42 -8.87 10.60
C ALA A 100 -8.45 -8.88 9.45
N SER A 101 -8.11 -8.30 8.29
CA SER A 101 -8.90 -8.42 7.06
C SER A 101 -8.56 -9.72 6.34
N GLU A 102 -9.54 -10.31 5.66
CA GLU A 102 -9.32 -11.39 4.70
C GLU A 102 -8.33 -10.98 3.62
N VAL A 103 -8.39 -9.73 3.16
CA VAL A 103 -7.50 -9.20 2.13
C VAL A 103 -6.38 -8.39 2.80
N ALA A 104 -5.16 -8.92 2.79
CA ALA A 104 -4.01 -8.24 3.39
C ALA A 104 -3.30 -7.28 2.43
N VAL A 105 -3.43 -7.51 1.11
CA VAL A 105 -2.82 -6.67 0.07
C VAL A 105 -3.90 -6.26 -0.92
N ASN A 106 -4.08 -4.95 -1.12
CA ASN A 106 -5.06 -4.41 -2.04
C ASN A 106 -4.43 -3.38 -2.98
N PHE A 107 -4.22 -3.76 -4.23
CA PHE A 107 -3.86 -2.86 -5.32
C PHE A 107 -5.08 -2.61 -6.19
N ASP A 108 -5.76 -1.47 -6.00
CA ASP A 108 -6.89 -1.06 -6.85
C ASP A 108 -6.48 0.08 -7.78
N CYS A 109 -5.89 -0.27 -8.92
CA CYS A 109 -5.42 0.68 -9.92
C CYS A 109 -6.49 0.98 -10.98
N SER A 110 -6.36 2.11 -11.68
CA SER A 110 -7.32 2.48 -12.73
C SER A 110 -7.15 1.62 -13.99
N ARG A 111 -8.26 1.32 -14.69
CA ARG A 111 -8.22 0.67 -16.01
C ARG A 111 -7.54 1.53 -17.08
N THR A 112 -7.74 2.85 -17.03
CA THR A 112 -7.12 3.79 -18.00
C THR A 112 -5.69 4.14 -17.63
N HIS A 113 -5.29 3.89 -16.39
CA HIS A 113 -3.98 4.21 -15.83
C HIS A 113 -3.52 3.06 -14.92
N PRO A 114 -3.16 1.90 -15.50
CA PRO A 114 -2.72 0.76 -14.72
C PRO A 114 -1.41 1.06 -14.00
N CYS A 115 -1.22 0.45 -12.82
CA CYS A 115 0.03 0.56 -12.08
C CYS A 115 1.09 -0.34 -12.71
N LYS A 116 2.31 0.17 -12.88
CA LYS A 116 3.41 -0.54 -13.56
C LYS A 116 4.72 -0.43 -12.80
N GLY A 117 5.62 -1.39 -13.02
CA GLY A 117 6.92 -1.42 -12.34
C GLY A 117 6.80 -1.66 -10.85
N ILE A 118 5.78 -2.43 -10.42
CA ILE A 118 5.64 -2.85 -9.03
C ILE A 118 6.43 -4.14 -8.85
N ILE A 119 7.33 -4.17 -7.87
CA ILE A 119 8.13 -5.35 -7.54
C ILE A 119 7.84 -5.73 -6.10
N MET A 120 7.44 -6.98 -5.89
CA MET A 120 7.21 -7.58 -4.58
C MET A 120 8.24 -8.67 -4.35
N GLN A 121 9.07 -8.49 -3.32
CA GLN A 121 10.09 -9.44 -2.92
C GLN A 121 9.87 -9.88 -1.47
N ASP A 122 9.69 -11.18 -1.24
CA ASP A 122 9.63 -11.75 0.11
C ASP A 122 8.58 -11.07 1.02
N ILE A 123 7.33 -11.03 0.56
CA ILE A 123 6.16 -10.45 1.24
C ILE A 123 5.35 -11.55 1.92
N GLN A 124 5.11 -11.46 3.22
CA GLN A 124 4.46 -12.51 4.00
C GLN A 124 3.49 -11.94 5.04
N PHE A 125 2.19 -12.00 4.73
CA PHE A 125 1.12 -11.68 5.66
C PHE A 125 0.32 -12.94 6.00
N VAL A 126 -0.15 -13.01 7.25
CA VAL A 126 -1.07 -14.04 7.74
C VAL A 126 -2.26 -13.36 8.41
N GLY A 127 -3.37 -14.07 8.51
CA GLY A 127 -4.56 -13.64 9.23
C GLY A 127 -4.34 -13.67 10.75
N GLU A 128 -5.28 -13.10 11.48
CA GLU A 128 -5.41 -13.38 12.92
C GLU A 128 -5.55 -14.90 13.14
N GLU A 129 -4.96 -15.37 14.24
CA GLU A 129 -4.90 -16.80 14.61
C GLU A 129 -4.22 -17.72 13.58
N GLY A 130 -3.48 -17.14 12.61
CA GLY A 130 -2.71 -17.91 11.62
C GLY A 130 -3.52 -18.32 10.38
N ASN A 131 -4.72 -17.78 10.21
CA ASN A 131 -5.54 -18.01 9.02
C ASN A 131 -4.84 -17.51 7.74
N SER A 132 -5.22 -18.06 6.58
CA SER A 132 -4.75 -17.53 5.30
C SER A 132 -5.43 -16.19 4.98
N VAL A 133 -4.72 -15.34 4.25
CA VAL A 133 -5.22 -14.06 3.73
C VAL A 133 -5.08 -14.03 2.21
N GLU A 134 -5.73 -13.06 1.57
CA GLU A 134 -5.79 -12.88 0.13
C GLU A 134 -5.15 -11.56 -0.34
N ALA A 135 -4.88 -11.49 -1.64
CA ALA A 135 -4.43 -10.30 -2.32
C ALA A 135 -5.42 -9.91 -3.42
N SER A 136 -5.97 -8.70 -3.36
CA SER A 136 -6.79 -8.12 -4.42
C SER A 136 -5.94 -7.23 -5.31
N CYS A 137 -5.84 -7.56 -6.60
CA CYS A 137 -4.88 -6.90 -7.50
C CYS A 137 -5.57 -6.56 -8.83
N LYS A 138 -6.06 -5.31 -8.95
CA LYS A 138 -6.84 -4.83 -10.10
C LYS A 138 -6.01 -3.84 -10.92
N ASN A 139 -5.86 -4.11 -12.22
CA ASN A 139 -5.15 -3.26 -13.18
C ASN A 139 -3.70 -2.94 -12.77
N VAL A 140 -3.00 -3.93 -12.23
CA VAL A 140 -1.62 -3.80 -11.75
C VAL A 140 -0.70 -4.81 -12.44
N GLU A 141 0.40 -4.31 -12.97
CA GLU A 141 1.49 -5.10 -13.51
C GLU A 141 2.60 -5.21 -12.44
N LEU A 142 2.82 -6.44 -11.97
CA LEU A 142 3.76 -6.72 -10.88
C LEU A 142 4.72 -7.84 -11.21
N THR A 143 5.94 -7.73 -10.68
CA THR A 143 6.95 -8.78 -10.66
C THR A 143 7.09 -9.31 -9.24
N LYS A 144 7.02 -10.64 -9.09
CA LYS A 144 7.20 -11.31 -7.80
C LYS A 144 8.56 -11.99 -7.74
N ILE A 145 9.26 -11.81 -6.64
CA ILE A 145 10.56 -12.43 -6.36
C ILE A 145 10.47 -13.13 -5.00
N GLY A 146 10.92 -14.38 -4.91
CA GLY A 146 10.89 -15.14 -3.66
C GLY A 146 9.46 -15.43 -3.16
N LYS A 147 9.31 -15.55 -1.84
CA LYS A 147 8.05 -16.02 -1.23
C LYS A 147 7.08 -14.85 -1.03
N ASN A 148 5.96 -14.86 -1.76
CA ASN A 148 4.92 -13.84 -1.67
C ASN A 148 3.58 -14.46 -1.29
N LEU A 149 3.18 -14.27 -0.04
CA LEU A 149 1.90 -14.72 0.54
C LEU A 149 1.26 -13.51 1.26
N PRO A 150 0.03 -13.10 0.91
CA PRO A 150 -0.77 -13.59 -0.20
C PRO A 150 -0.17 -13.22 -1.56
N SER A 151 -0.55 -13.98 -2.58
CA SER A 151 -0.04 -13.82 -3.93
C SER A 151 -1.14 -13.23 -4.82
N CYS A 152 -0.85 -12.13 -5.55
CA CYS A 152 -1.75 -11.64 -6.59
C CYS A 152 -1.92 -12.69 -7.71
N SER A 153 -3.09 -13.28 -7.88
CA SER A 153 -3.40 -14.06 -9.08
C SER A 153 -3.14 -13.19 -10.32
N ARG A 154 -2.54 -13.72 -11.38
CA ARG A 154 -2.37 -12.96 -12.64
C ARG A 154 -3.76 -12.54 -13.11
N VAL A 155 -4.08 -11.26 -13.02
CA VAL A 155 -5.29 -10.69 -13.62
C VAL A 155 -4.89 -10.26 -15.02
N ASN A 156 -5.37 -11.01 -16.02
CA ASN A 156 -5.31 -10.63 -17.43
C ASN A 156 -6.15 -9.37 -17.68
#